data_AF-A0A6P7GZG4-F1
#
_entry.id   AF-A0A6P7GZG4-F1
#
_cell.length_a   1.000
_cell.length_b   1.000
_cell.length_c   1.000
_cell.angle_alpha   90.00
_cell.angle_beta   90.00
_cell.angle_gamma   90.00
#
_symmetry.space_group_name_H-M   'P 1'
#
loop_
_entity.id
_entity.type
_entity.pdbx_description
1 polymer ?
#
loop_
_entity_poly.entity_id
_entity_poly.type
_entity_poly.pdbx_seq_one_letter_code
_entity_poly.pdbx_strand_id
1 'polypeptide(L)'
;MQKVNSFYITKRNIFKIFTMEVVSVDEIKDIISSISNETQKHNINPFTEEALFKFDLYKNINTRTLHSQSTSLEYLKNLNDGITADVDRIKDTSRNNKSYVAKSQTNADDLNNRMNELQMKCTDVKKEINALEHKISHMEAKEKHFQKKRDEILVFKLLTNTHFSYDTKKVRGYVTGKTSDSSKTFDFNPQQMDNKKITDNLYNALKACCNTRSPGGKEDKENEKQ
;
A
#
# COMPACT_ATOMS: atom_id res chain seq x y z
N MET A 1 66.74 46.45 -67.79
CA MET A 1 65.96 46.32 -66.53
C MET A 1 64.53 45.77 -66.69
N GLN A 2 64.10 45.25 -67.86
CA GLN A 2 62.75 44.67 -68.04
C GLN A 2 62.62 43.16 -67.71
N LYS A 3 63.73 42.38 -67.70
CA LYS A 3 63.70 40.92 -67.51
C LYS A 3 63.40 40.44 -66.08
N VAL A 4 63.62 41.28 -65.07
CA VAL A 4 63.42 40.89 -63.65
C VAL A 4 61.94 40.98 -63.25
N ASN A 5 61.16 41.85 -63.90
CA ASN A 5 59.73 42.01 -63.62
C ASN A 5 58.87 40.86 -64.16
N SER A 6 59.17 40.27 -65.33
CA SER A 6 58.33 39.18 -65.86
C SER A 6 58.47 37.90 -65.02
N PHE A 7 59.68 37.60 -64.53
CA PHE A 7 59.92 36.38 -63.75
C PHE A 7 59.23 36.39 -62.37
N TYR A 8 59.15 37.56 -61.72
CA TYR A 8 58.43 37.72 -60.46
C TYR A 8 56.91 37.63 -60.62
N ILE A 9 56.37 38.12 -61.74
CA ILE A 9 54.94 38.04 -62.05
C ILE A 9 54.55 36.58 -62.33
N THR A 10 55.35 35.84 -63.10
CA THR A 10 55.08 34.41 -63.39
C THR A 10 55.13 33.54 -62.13
N LYS A 11 56.11 33.75 -61.23
CA LYS A 11 56.16 33.02 -59.95
C LYS A 11 54.98 33.35 -59.03
N ARG A 12 54.58 34.62 -58.92
CA ARG A 12 53.45 35.04 -58.07
C ARG A 12 52.11 34.48 -58.57
N ASN A 13 51.93 34.41 -59.88
CA ASN A 13 50.71 33.88 -60.50
C ASN A 13 50.64 32.35 -60.41
N ILE A 14 51.77 31.64 -60.57
CA ILE A 14 51.84 30.20 -60.30
C ILE A 14 51.55 29.91 -58.82
N PHE A 15 52.07 30.74 -57.90
CA PHE A 15 51.81 30.58 -56.47
C PHE A 15 50.33 30.77 -56.10
N LYS A 16 49.63 31.74 -56.72
CA LYS A 16 48.18 31.96 -56.53
C LYS A 16 47.32 30.75 -56.95
N ILE A 17 47.70 30.07 -58.03
CA ILE A 17 47.03 28.84 -58.49
C ILE A 17 47.24 27.71 -57.47
N PHE A 18 48.43 27.62 -56.86
CA PHE A 18 48.74 26.62 -55.83
C PHE A 18 48.08 26.89 -54.47
N THR A 19 47.71 28.14 -54.15
CA THR A 19 47.09 28.50 -52.86
C THR A 19 45.55 28.49 -52.86
N MET A 20 44.90 28.09 -53.96
CA MET A 20 43.42 28.04 -54.10
C MET A 20 42.71 29.36 -53.72
N GLU A 21 43.25 30.51 -54.11
CA GLU A 21 42.43 31.72 -54.22
C GLU A 21 41.47 31.56 -55.41
N VAL A 22 40.26 32.15 -55.37
CA VAL A 22 39.31 32.10 -56.49
C VAL A 22 39.91 32.89 -57.66
N VAL A 23 40.44 32.18 -58.65
CA VAL A 23 40.98 32.77 -59.89
C VAL A 23 39.92 32.70 -60.99
N SER A 24 39.66 33.82 -61.66
CA SER A 24 38.68 33.86 -62.75
C SER A 24 39.18 33.11 -63.99
N VAL A 25 38.25 32.63 -64.84
CA VAL A 25 38.59 31.90 -66.07
C VAL A 25 39.47 32.75 -67.01
N ASP A 26 39.26 34.06 -67.04
CA ASP A 26 40.05 34.96 -67.89
C ASP A 26 41.45 35.22 -67.33
N GLU A 27 41.62 35.29 -66.00
CA GLU A 27 42.95 35.29 -65.37
C GLU A 27 43.71 33.99 -65.65
N ILE A 28 43.03 32.84 -65.68
CA ILE A 28 43.63 31.56 -66.05
C ILE A 28 44.12 31.61 -67.51
N LYS A 29 43.34 32.17 -68.44
CA LYS A 29 43.74 32.32 -69.85
C LYS A 29 44.96 33.22 -70.01
N ASP A 30 45.03 34.32 -69.26
CA ASP A 30 46.16 35.24 -69.30
C ASP A 30 47.45 34.61 -68.74
N ILE A 31 47.33 33.81 -67.69
CA ILE A 31 48.45 33.06 -67.12
C ILE A 31 48.93 31.98 -68.11
N ILE A 32 48.01 31.21 -68.70
CA ILE A 32 48.35 30.19 -69.70
C ILE A 32 49.04 30.84 -70.92
N SER A 33 48.52 31.97 -71.40
CA SER A 33 49.11 32.71 -72.52
C SER A 33 50.52 33.22 -72.18
N SER A 34 50.73 33.67 -70.95
CA SER A 34 52.04 34.14 -70.47
C SER A 34 53.06 32.99 -70.35
N ILE A 35 52.64 31.82 -69.88
CA ILE A 35 53.50 30.62 -69.79
C ILE A 35 53.85 30.13 -71.20
N SER A 36 52.86 30.05 -72.09
CA SER A 36 53.01 29.57 -73.46
C SER A 36 54.05 30.39 -74.24
N ASN A 37 53.98 31.72 -74.13
CA ASN A 37 54.95 32.63 -74.75
C ASN A 37 56.38 32.45 -74.21
N GLU A 38 56.53 32.13 -72.92
CA GLU A 38 57.85 31.96 -72.31
C GLU A 38 58.44 30.56 -72.60
N THR A 39 57.60 29.52 -72.73
CA THR A 39 58.03 28.19 -73.21
C THR A 39 58.48 28.21 -74.67
N GLN A 40 57.83 29.00 -75.54
CA GLN A 40 58.26 29.20 -76.92
C GLN A 40 59.64 29.85 -77.03
N LYS A 41 59.98 30.79 -76.14
CA LYS A 41 61.32 31.41 -76.09
C LYS A 41 62.43 30.43 -75.71
N HIS A 42 62.11 29.40 -74.94
CA HIS A 42 63.11 28.45 -74.40
C HIS A 42 63.16 27.12 -75.15
N ASN A 43 62.42 26.97 -76.25
CA ASN A 43 62.37 25.77 -77.09
C ASN A 43 62.07 24.48 -76.28
N ILE A 44 61.26 24.61 -75.23
CA ILE A 44 60.79 23.50 -74.39
C ILE A 44 59.51 22.99 -75.04
N ASN A 45 59.45 21.70 -75.38
CA ASN A 45 58.28 21.10 -76.03
C ASN A 45 57.05 21.18 -75.09
N PRO A 46 56.09 22.07 -75.37
CA PRO A 46 55.01 22.38 -74.43
C PRO A 46 54.01 21.21 -74.29
N PHE A 47 53.97 20.30 -75.27
CA PHE A 47 53.05 19.17 -75.29
C PHE A 47 53.35 18.11 -74.23
N THR A 48 54.60 18.00 -73.77
CA THR A 48 55.01 17.00 -72.76
C THR A 48 54.73 17.47 -71.33
N GLU A 49 55.02 18.73 -70.99
CA GLU A 49 54.80 19.26 -69.64
C GLU A 49 53.32 19.58 -69.38
N GLU A 50 52.57 20.07 -70.37
CA GLU A 50 51.14 20.32 -70.23
C GLU A 50 50.35 19.00 -70.05
N ALA A 51 50.74 17.94 -70.77
CA ALA A 51 50.14 16.62 -70.61
C ALA A 51 50.47 16.01 -69.24
N LEU A 52 51.71 16.14 -68.76
CA LEU A 52 52.11 15.69 -67.41
C LEU A 52 51.39 16.48 -66.31
N PHE A 53 51.28 17.80 -66.45
CA PHE A 53 50.57 18.66 -65.50
C PHE A 53 49.07 18.38 -65.45
N LYS A 54 48.41 18.21 -66.62
CA LYS A 54 47.02 17.77 -66.70
C LYS A 54 46.83 16.40 -66.06
N PHE A 55 47.72 15.44 -66.37
CA PHE A 55 47.66 14.09 -65.82
C PHE A 55 47.79 14.08 -64.29
N ASP A 56 48.76 14.82 -63.75
CA ASP A 56 48.98 14.92 -62.31
C ASP A 56 47.85 15.67 -61.58
N LEU A 57 47.27 16.71 -62.20
CA LEU A 57 46.10 17.39 -61.65
C LEU A 57 44.89 16.45 -61.61
N TYR A 58 44.53 15.79 -62.71
CA TYR A 58 43.39 14.88 -62.74
C TYR A 58 43.57 13.70 -61.79
N LYS A 59 44.79 13.13 -61.71
CA LYS A 59 45.09 12.00 -60.81
C LYS A 59 45.06 12.42 -59.34
N ASN A 60 45.67 13.55 -58.98
CA ASN A 60 45.74 13.98 -57.57
C ASN A 60 44.42 14.58 -57.06
N ILE A 61 43.68 15.31 -57.90
CA ILE A 61 42.36 15.84 -57.53
C ILE A 61 41.36 14.69 -57.37
N ASN A 62 41.35 13.71 -58.29
CA ASN A 62 40.47 12.55 -58.16
C ASN A 62 40.80 11.69 -56.94
N THR A 63 42.08 11.42 -56.65
CA THR A 63 42.45 10.59 -55.49
C THR A 63 42.16 11.25 -54.14
N ARG A 64 42.41 12.57 -53.99
CA ARG A 64 42.04 13.29 -52.76
C ARG A 64 40.54 13.36 -52.56
N THR A 65 39.77 13.59 -53.63
CA THR A 65 38.31 13.64 -53.58
C THR A 65 37.71 12.27 -53.25
N LEU A 66 38.23 11.20 -53.86
CA LEU A 66 37.83 9.83 -53.54
C LEU A 66 38.19 9.46 -52.10
N HIS A 67 39.36 9.88 -51.60
CA HIS A 67 39.77 9.60 -50.23
C HIS A 67 38.88 10.32 -49.22
N SER A 68 38.56 11.60 -49.41
CA SER A 68 37.66 12.34 -48.50
C SER A 68 36.22 11.79 -48.54
N GLN A 69 35.74 11.37 -49.71
CA GLN A 69 34.46 10.67 -49.85
C GLN A 69 34.46 9.31 -49.13
N SER A 70 35.54 8.54 -49.24
CA SER A 70 35.69 7.25 -48.55
C SER A 70 35.63 7.42 -47.03
N THR A 71 36.35 8.39 -46.47
CA THR A 71 36.32 8.68 -45.02
C THR A 71 34.94 9.13 -44.56
N SER A 72 34.25 9.93 -45.38
CA SER A 72 32.88 10.38 -45.07
C SER A 72 31.89 9.21 -45.07
N LEU A 73 32.02 8.28 -46.02
CA LEU A 73 31.21 7.06 -46.08
C LEU A 73 31.45 6.15 -44.88
N GLU A 74 32.71 6.01 -44.46
CA GLU A 74 33.06 5.21 -43.27
C GLU A 74 32.46 5.82 -41.99
N TYR A 75 32.53 7.16 -41.84
CA TYR A 75 31.88 7.86 -40.74
C TYR A 75 30.35 7.65 -40.73
N LEU A 76 29.70 7.80 -41.89
CA LEU A 76 28.25 7.59 -42.03
C LEU A 76 27.85 6.14 -41.72
N LYS A 77 28.66 5.16 -42.12
CA LYS A 77 28.44 3.75 -41.80
C LYS A 77 28.50 3.52 -40.29
N ASN A 78 29.54 4.03 -39.63
CA ASN A 78 29.68 3.92 -38.18
C ASN A 78 28.53 4.60 -37.42
N LEU A 79 28.08 5.77 -37.90
CA LEU A 79 26.90 6.46 -37.35
C LEU A 79 25.64 5.60 -37.52
N ASN A 80 25.42 5.03 -38.70
CA ASN A 80 24.26 4.19 -38.98
C ASN A 80 24.25 2.91 -38.12
N ASP A 81 25.41 2.27 -37.95
CA ASP A 81 25.55 1.09 -37.09
C ASP A 81 25.25 1.44 -35.62
N GLY A 82 25.73 2.61 -35.16
CA GLY A 82 25.40 3.15 -33.83
C GLY A 82 23.91 3.41 -33.64
N ILE A 83 23.27 4.08 -34.59
CA ILE A 83 21.82 4.34 -34.58
C ILE A 83 21.04 3.01 -34.55
N THR A 84 21.47 2.03 -35.34
CA THR A 84 20.81 0.71 -35.39
C THR A 84 20.86 0.02 -34.03
N ALA A 85 22.02 0.02 -33.38
CA ALA A 85 22.18 -0.55 -32.04
C ALA A 85 21.31 0.17 -30.98
N ASP A 86 21.20 1.50 -31.05
CA ASP A 86 20.35 2.28 -30.15
C ASP A 86 18.86 2.00 -30.38
N VAL A 87 18.44 1.88 -31.64
CA VAL A 87 17.06 1.52 -31.99
C VAL A 87 16.68 0.16 -31.39
N ASP A 88 17.56 -0.84 -31.48
CA ASP A 88 17.28 -2.16 -30.92
C ASP A 88 17.25 -2.15 -29.38
N ARG A 89 18.17 -1.43 -28.72
CA ARG A 89 18.12 -1.19 -27.27
C ARG A 89 16.81 -0.53 -26.83
N ILE A 90 16.33 0.45 -27.58
CA ILE A 90 15.07 1.15 -27.31
C ILE A 90 13.88 0.18 -27.47
N LYS A 91 13.86 -0.65 -28.52
CA LYS A 91 12.81 -1.66 -28.73
C LYS A 91 12.74 -2.63 -27.56
N ASP A 92 13.87 -3.15 -27.11
CA ASP A 92 13.91 -4.11 -26.01
C ASP A 92 13.50 -3.46 -24.68
N THR A 93 13.96 -2.24 -24.41
CA THR A 93 13.52 -1.46 -23.25
C THR A 93 12.02 -1.22 -23.30
N SER A 94 11.47 -0.88 -24.47
CA SER A 94 10.03 -0.68 -24.67
C SER A 94 9.22 -1.95 -24.40
N ARG A 95 9.70 -3.11 -24.86
CA ARG A 95 9.06 -4.42 -24.58
C ARG A 95 9.05 -4.72 -23.09
N ASN A 96 10.17 -4.52 -22.42
CA ASN A 96 10.28 -4.75 -20.98
C ASN A 96 9.36 -3.82 -20.19
N ASN A 97 9.34 -2.53 -20.53
CA ASN A 97 8.44 -1.56 -19.89
C ASN A 97 6.96 -1.95 -20.05
N LYS A 98 6.54 -2.40 -21.24
CA LYS A 98 5.18 -2.91 -21.44
C LYS A 98 4.87 -4.10 -20.52
N SER A 99 5.81 -5.03 -20.36
CA SER A 99 5.64 -6.17 -19.44
C SER A 99 5.54 -5.71 -17.98
N TYR A 100 6.36 -4.76 -17.54
CA TYR A 100 6.29 -4.20 -16.20
C TYR A 100 4.95 -3.50 -15.94
N VAL A 101 4.47 -2.69 -16.88
CA VAL A 101 3.16 -2.03 -16.76
C VAL A 101 2.03 -3.06 -16.64
N ALA A 102 2.04 -4.12 -17.45
CA ALA A 102 1.04 -5.17 -17.36
C ALA A 102 1.05 -5.87 -15.99
N LYS A 103 2.23 -6.22 -15.47
CA LYS A 103 2.37 -6.84 -14.13
C LYS A 103 1.90 -5.90 -13.02
N SER A 104 2.26 -4.62 -13.11
CA SER A 104 1.81 -3.62 -12.13
C SER A 104 0.29 -3.46 -12.15
N GLN A 105 -0.35 -3.51 -13.32
CA GLN A 105 -1.81 -3.47 -13.42
C GLN A 105 -2.44 -4.70 -12.76
N THR A 106 -1.95 -5.91 -13.07
CA THR A 106 -2.44 -7.14 -12.43
C THR A 106 -2.31 -7.08 -10.90
N ASN A 107 -1.18 -6.59 -10.39
CA ASN A 107 -0.98 -6.44 -8.95
C ASN A 107 -1.94 -5.40 -8.35
N ALA A 108 -2.22 -4.30 -9.04
CA ALA A 108 -3.17 -3.30 -8.59
C ALA A 108 -4.60 -3.87 -8.51
N ASP A 109 -5.00 -4.67 -9.52
CA ASP A 109 -6.31 -5.31 -9.54
C ASP A 109 -6.45 -6.34 -8.41
N ASP A 110 -5.41 -7.15 -8.14
CA ASP A 110 -5.39 -8.10 -7.02
C ASP A 110 -5.50 -7.41 -5.66
N LEU A 111 -4.74 -6.33 -5.45
CA LEU A 111 -4.82 -5.53 -4.24
C LEU A 111 -6.22 -4.94 -4.03
N ASN A 112 -6.86 -4.45 -5.10
CA ASN A 112 -8.20 -3.90 -5.04
C ASN A 112 -9.25 -4.97 -4.67
N ASN A 113 -9.12 -6.18 -5.25
CA ASN A 113 -9.98 -7.31 -4.88
C ASN A 113 -9.81 -7.69 -3.41
N ARG A 114 -8.57 -7.77 -2.93
CA ARG A 114 -8.26 -8.09 -1.54
C ARG A 114 -8.75 -7.02 -0.56
N MET A 115 -8.71 -5.74 -0.96
CA MET A 115 -9.30 -4.64 -0.20
C MET A 115 -10.82 -4.80 -0.07
N ASN A 116 -11.52 -5.12 -1.16
CA ASN A 116 -12.97 -5.35 -1.15
C ASN A 116 -13.35 -6.53 -0.25
N GLU A 117 -12.62 -7.64 -0.33
CA GLU A 117 -12.83 -8.81 0.55
C GLU A 117 -12.67 -8.47 2.03
N LEU A 118 -11.63 -7.72 2.38
CA LEU A 118 -11.39 -7.29 3.76
C LEU A 118 -12.49 -6.34 4.24
N GLN A 119 -12.97 -5.44 3.39
CA GLN A 119 -14.07 -4.53 3.73
C GLN A 119 -15.37 -5.29 4.02
N MET A 120 -15.68 -6.34 3.24
CA MET A 120 -16.83 -7.21 3.52
C MET A 120 -16.66 -7.93 4.86
N LYS A 121 -15.50 -8.54 5.10
CA LYS A 121 -15.20 -9.22 6.38
C LYS A 121 -15.34 -8.28 7.59
N CYS A 122 -14.82 -7.06 7.49
CA CYS A 122 -14.99 -6.04 8.54
C CYS A 122 -16.47 -5.70 8.80
N THR A 123 -17.27 -5.64 7.73
CA THR A 123 -18.71 -5.36 7.84
C THR A 123 -19.43 -6.49 8.57
N ASP A 124 -19.09 -7.74 8.28
CA ASP A 124 -19.73 -8.90 8.91
C ASP A 124 -19.30 -9.06 10.37
N VAL A 125 -18.02 -8.89 10.69
CA VAL A 125 -17.53 -8.86 12.09
C VAL A 125 -18.24 -7.77 12.89
N LYS A 126 -18.47 -6.58 12.30
CA LYS A 126 -19.20 -5.51 12.97
C LYS A 126 -20.65 -5.88 13.28
N LYS A 127 -21.33 -6.60 12.37
CA LYS A 127 -22.69 -7.12 12.63
C LYS A 127 -22.69 -8.15 13.76
N GLU A 128 -21.70 -9.04 13.78
CA GLU A 128 -21.56 -10.05 14.84
C GLU A 128 -21.33 -9.41 16.22
N ILE A 129 -20.47 -8.38 16.29
CA ILE A 129 -20.24 -7.61 17.52
C ILE A 129 -21.56 -7.01 18.03
N ASN A 130 -22.29 -6.29 17.18
CA ASN A 130 -23.57 -5.69 17.57
C ASN A 130 -24.58 -6.76 18.06
N ALA A 131 -24.63 -7.93 17.41
CA ALA A 131 -25.52 -9.02 17.81
C ALA A 131 -25.12 -9.60 19.18
N LEU A 132 -23.83 -9.71 19.47
CA LEU A 132 -23.32 -10.16 20.77
C LEU A 132 -23.59 -9.13 21.87
N GLU A 133 -23.38 -7.84 21.59
CA GLU A 133 -23.70 -6.75 22.52
C GLU A 133 -25.19 -6.77 22.92
N HIS A 134 -26.08 -6.94 21.94
CA HIS A 134 -27.51 -7.10 22.21
C HIS A 134 -27.83 -8.32 23.09
N LYS A 135 -27.15 -9.46 22.87
CA LYS A 135 -27.32 -10.66 23.70
C LYS A 135 -26.84 -10.42 25.13
N ILE A 136 -25.70 -9.76 25.32
CA ILE A 136 -25.17 -9.41 26.64
C ILE A 136 -26.16 -8.51 27.38
N SER A 137 -26.61 -7.43 26.75
CA SER A 137 -27.57 -6.51 27.35
C SER A 137 -28.87 -7.21 27.79
N HIS A 138 -29.37 -8.14 26.98
CA HIS A 138 -30.55 -8.95 27.34
C HIS A 138 -30.30 -9.88 28.53
N MET A 139 -29.10 -10.49 28.63
CA MET A 139 -28.73 -11.32 29.77
C MET A 139 -28.57 -10.50 31.05
N GLU A 140 -27.96 -9.32 30.98
CA GLU A 140 -27.82 -8.41 32.12
C GLU A 140 -29.20 -7.94 32.64
N ALA A 141 -30.12 -7.63 31.72
CA ALA A 141 -31.49 -7.28 32.09
C ALA A 141 -32.21 -8.44 32.80
N LYS A 142 -32.02 -9.68 32.33
CA LYS A 142 -32.55 -10.88 32.99
C LYS A 142 -31.92 -11.10 34.37
N GLU A 143 -30.61 -10.94 34.50
CA GLU A 143 -29.92 -11.10 35.78
C GLU A 143 -30.42 -10.08 36.81
N LYS A 144 -30.62 -8.83 36.40
CA LYS A 144 -31.23 -7.80 37.27
C LYS A 144 -32.65 -8.19 37.71
N HIS A 145 -33.44 -8.77 36.81
CA HIS A 145 -34.78 -9.28 37.15
C HIS A 145 -34.72 -10.43 38.17
N PHE A 146 -33.83 -11.40 37.95
CA PHE A 146 -33.65 -12.53 38.88
C PHE A 146 -33.06 -12.09 40.22
N GLN A 147 -32.16 -11.11 40.25
CA GLN A 147 -31.64 -10.52 41.48
C GLN A 147 -32.79 -9.97 42.33
N LYS A 148 -33.69 -9.18 41.74
CA LYS A 148 -34.87 -8.66 42.44
C LYS A 148 -35.73 -9.78 43.04
N LYS A 149 -35.89 -10.90 42.32
CA LYS A 149 -36.64 -12.08 42.81
C LYS A 149 -35.90 -12.82 43.93
N ARG A 150 -34.57 -12.93 43.86
CA ARG A 150 -33.75 -13.48 44.95
C ARG A 150 -33.89 -12.62 46.21
N ASP A 151 -33.80 -11.30 46.07
CA ASP A 151 -33.94 -10.36 47.20
C ASP A 151 -35.32 -10.46 47.84
N GLU A 152 -36.39 -10.53 47.04
CA GLU A 152 -37.76 -10.72 47.49
C GLU A 152 -37.91 -12.02 48.32
N ILE A 153 -37.38 -13.14 47.82
CA ILE A 153 -37.39 -14.43 48.53
C ILE A 153 -36.58 -14.35 49.83
N LEU A 154 -35.41 -13.72 49.81
CA LEU A 154 -34.57 -13.55 51.00
C LEU A 154 -35.27 -12.72 52.07
N VAL A 155 -35.98 -11.64 51.70
CA VAL A 155 -36.79 -10.86 52.63
C VAL A 155 -37.86 -11.73 53.27
N PHE A 156 -38.60 -12.52 52.49
CA PHE A 156 -39.59 -13.45 53.05
C PHE A 156 -38.95 -14.47 53.99
N LYS A 157 -37.78 -15.02 53.62
CA LYS A 157 -37.04 -15.96 54.45
C LYS A 157 -36.58 -15.32 55.77
N LEU A 158 -36.15 -14.06 55.75
CA LEU A 158 -35.74 -13.32 56.95
C LEU A 158 -36.93 -12.97 57.85
N LEU A 159 -38.04 -12.51 57.26
CA LEU A 159 -39.24 -12.12 58.02
C LEU A 159 -39.92 -13.33 58.68
N THR A 160 -39.92 -14.46 58.00
CA THR A 160 -40.67 -15.64 58.44
C THR A 160 -39.78 -16.73 59.05
N ASN A 161 -38.46 -16.68 58.84
CA ASN A 161 -37.54 -17.76 59.19
C ASN A 161 -38.06 -19.15 58.76
N THR A 162 -38.77 -19.18 57.62
CA THR A 162 -39.44 -20.38 57.10
C THR A 162 -38.58 -21.00 56.02
N HIS A 163 -38.46 -22.33 56.03
CA HIS A 163 -37.68 -23.11 55.08
C HIS A 163 -38.62 -24.12 54.42
N PHE A 164 -38.87 -23.91 53.13
CA PHE A 164 -39.71 -24.79 52.34
C PHE A 164 -38.92 -25.94 51.74
N SER A 165 -39.55 -27.11 51.66
CA SER A 165 -39.07 -28.25 50.90
C SER A 165 -39.65 -28.19 49.49
N TYR A 166 -38.78 -28.20 48.47
CA TYR A 166 -39.18 -28.02 47.06
C TYR A 166 -39.31 -29.34 46.28
N ASP A 167 -39.21 -30.47 46.97
CA ASP A 167 -39.19 -31.83 46.42
C ASP A 167 -40.59 -32.45 46.25
N THR A 168 -41.65 -31.77 46.68
CA THR A 168 -43.02 -32.33 46.66
C THR A 168 -44.04 -31.39 46.04
N LYS A 169 -45.18 -31.94 45.62
CA LYS A 169 -46.37 -31.17 45.22
C LYS A 169 -47.14 -30.60 46.43
N LYS A 170 -46.60 -30.73 47.64
CA LYS A 170 -47.19 -30.27 48.90
C LYS A 170 -46.47 -29.03 49.38
N VAL A 171 -47.15 -28.21 50.19
CA VAL A 171 -46.52 -27.08 50.89
C VAL A 171 -45.96 -27.64 52.19
N ARG A 172 -44.68 -28.05 52.14
CA ARG A 172 -43.96 -28.65 53.27
C ARG A 172 -42.77 -27.79 53.66
N GLY A 173 -42.42 -27.81 54.93
CA GLY A 173 -41.23 -27.13 55.42
C GLY A 173 -41.14 -27.10 56.94
N TYR A 174 -40.34 -26.18 57.43
CA TYR A 174 -40.26 -25.86 58.84
C TYR A 174 -40.04 -24.37 59.07
N VAL A 175 -40.45 -23.90 60.24
CA VAL A 175 -40.20 -22.56 60.75
C VAL A 175 -39.21 -22.68 61.90
N THR A 176 -38.14 -21.92 61.89
CA THR A 176 -37.18 -21.84 63.01
C THR A 176 -37.51 -20.65 63.92
N GLY A 177 -37.64 -20.89 65.22
CA GLY A 177 -37.72 -19.80 66.21
C GLY A 177 -36.33 -19.34 66.66
N LYS A 178 -36.28 -18.53 67.73
CA LYS A 178 -35.03 -17.92 68.23
C LYS A 178 -34.05 -18.92 68.86
N THR A 179 -34.56 -20.06 69.33
CA THR A 179 -33.75 -21.15 69.89
C THR A 179 -33.79 -22.35 68.95
N SER A 180 -32.71 -23.13 68.89
CA SER A 180 -32.62 -24.36 68.06
C SER A 180 -33.78 -25.32 68.28
N ASP A 181 -34.32 -25.34 69.49
CA ASP A 181 -35.38 -26.29 69.91
C ASP A 181 -36.80 -25.80 69.58
N SER A 182 -36.94 -24.56 69.10
CA SER A 182 -38.23 -23.92 68.81
C SER A 182 -38.70 -24.09 67.36
N SER A 183 -38.19 -25.09 66.64
CA SER A 183 -38.58 -25.33 65.25
C SER A 183 -39.94 -26.05 65.15
N LYS A 184 -40.76 -25.65 64.16
CA LYS A 184 -42.04 -26.30 63.85
C LYS A 184 -42.11 -26.70 62.40
N THR A 185 -42.36 -27.98 62.14
CA THR A 185 -42.59 -28.51 60.80
C THR A 185 -44.04 -28.33 60.37
N PHE A 186 -44.28 -28.21 59.07
CA PHE A 186 -45.61 -28.21 58.46
C PHE A 186 -45.62 -29.03 57.17
N ASP A 187 -46.78 -29.61 56.85
CA ASP A 187 -47.02 -30.39 55.63
C ASP A 187 -48.49 -30.24 55.22
N PHE A 188 -48.75 -29.36 54.24
CA PHE A 188 -50.10 -29.07 53.75
C PHE A 188 -50.26 -29.57 52.32
N ASN A 189 -51.42 -30.16 52.02
CA ASN A 189 -51.78 -30.58 50.67
C ASN A 189 -52.67 -29.51 49.99
N PRO A 190 -52.19 -28.79 48.95
CA PRO A 190 -52.96 -27.76 48.25
C PRO A 190 -54.23 -28.26 47.56
N GLN A 191 -54.34 -29.58 47.32
CA GLN A 191 -55.54 -30.18 46.72
C GLN A 191 -56.66 -30.40 47.74
N GLN A 192 -56.34 -30.40 49.04
CA GLN A 192 -57.28 -30.72 50.13
C GLN A 192 -57.55 -29.51 51.04
N MET A 193 -56.77 -28.44 50.91
CA MET A 193 -56.85 -27.26 51.75
C MET A 193 -56.79 -26.01 50.87
N ASP A 194 -57.67 -25.05 51.13
CA ASP A 194 -57.68 -23.79 50.41
C ASP A 194 -56.48 -22.91 50.80
N ASN A 195 -56.15 -21.95 49.92
CA ASN A 195 -54.99 -21.08 50.10
C ASN A 195 -55.08 -20.27 51.41
N LYS A 196 -56.29 -19.88 51.81
CA LYS A 196 -56.51 -19.11 53.03
C LYS A 196 -56.15 -19.93 54.27
N LYS A 197 -56.64 -21.16 54.39
CA LYS A 197 -56.36 -22.04 55.52
C LYS A 197 -54.89 -22.45 55.59
N ILE A 198 -54.23 -22.67 54.43
CA ILE A 198 -52.78 -22.87 54.39
C ILE A 198 -52.04 -21.66 54.96
N THR A 199 -52.43 -20.45 54.52
CA THR A 199 -51.81 -19.19 54.98
C THR A 199 -52.01 -18.97 56.49
N ASP A 200 -53.24 -19.16 56.98
CA ASP A 200 -53.56 -19.02 58.41
C ASP A 200 -52.76 -20.02 59.25
N ASN A 201 -52.62 -21.25 58.79
CA ASN A 201 -51.82 -22.28 59.48
C ASN A 201 -50.32 -21.94 59.51
N LEU A 202 -49.77 -21.39 58.42
CA LEU A 202 -48.38 -20.91 58.39
C LEU A 202 -48.16 -19.75 59.36
N TYR A 203 -49.08 -18.78 59.40
CA TYR A 203 -49.03 -17.68 60.37
C TYR A 203 -49.10 -18.15 61.83
N ASN A 204 -49.92 -19.16 62.10
CA ASN A 204 -50.01 -19.76 63.43
C ASN A 204 -48.72 -20.48 63.83
N ALA A 205 -48.08 -21.18 62.88
CA ALA A 205 -46.78 -21.80 63.11
C ALA A 205 -45.71 -20.75 63.46
N LEU A 206 -45.67 -19.64 62.71
CA LEU A 206 -44.80 -18.49 62.97
C LEU A 206 -45.01 -17.89 64.37
N LYS A 207 -46.27 -17.59 64.71
CA LYS A 207 -46.62 -17.02 66.01
C LYS A 207 -46.21 -17.91 67.18
N ALA A 208 -46.34 -19.22 67.02
CA ALA A 208 -45.94 -20.17 68.05
C ALA A 208 -44.42 -20.24 68.26
N CYS A 209 -43.62 -20.05 67.21
CA CYS A 209 -42.15 -19.97 67.30
C CYS A 209 -41.64 -18.64 67.88
N CYS A 210 -42.41 -17.55 67.76
CA CYS A 210 -42.05 -16.24 68.31
C CYS A 210 -42.40 -16.05 69.80
N ASN A 211 -43.41 -16.78 70.30
CA ASN A 211 -43.92 -16.60 71.66
C ASN A 211 -43.19 -17.41 72.74
N THR A 212 -42.14 -18.16 72.40
CA THR A 212 -41.27 -18.80 73.40
C THR A 212 -40.37 -17.72 74.04
N ARG A 213 -40.94 -16.96 74.98
CA ARG A 213 -40.15 -16.12 75.90
C ARG A 213 -39.18 -17.04 76.64
N SER A 214 -37.89 -16.69 76.58
CA SER A 214 -36.86 -17.30 77.42
C SER A 214 -37.24 -17.14 78.90
N PRO A 215 -37.43 -18.23 79.67
CA PRO A 215 -37.65 -18.15 81.11
C PRO A 215 -36.28 -17.95 81.78
N GLY A 216 -35.78 -16.72 81.84
CA GLY A 216 -34.41 -16.51 82.33
C GLY A 216 -34.01 -15.10 82.74
N GLY A 217 -34.93 -14.15 82.84
CA GLY A 217 -34.65 -12.88 83.53
C GLY A 217 -34.94 -13.04 85.00
N LYS A 218 -33.95 -13.49 85.79
CA LYS A 218 -34.00 -13.32 87.24
C LYS A 218 -33.88 -11.82 87.51
N GLU A 219 -34.92 -11.25 88.11
CA GLU A 219 -34.84 -9.93 88.74
C GLU A 219 -33.90 -10.06 89.94
N ASP A 220 -32.67 -9.57 89.80
CA ASP A 220 -31.76 -9.40 90.92
C ASP A 220 -32.34 -8.33 91.86
N LYS A 221 -32.93 -8.81 92.96
CA LYS A 221 -33.17 -8.01 94.17
C LYS A 221 -31.93 -8.11 95.05
N GLU A 222 -31.03 -7.14 94.93
CA GLU A 222 -29.96 -6.84 95.89
C GLU A 222 -29.78 -5.32 95.88
N ASN A 223 -29.60 -4.57 96.96
CA ASN A 223 -29.66 -4.83 98.39
C ASN A 223 -29.86 -3.45 99.03
N GLU A 224 -30.99 -3.23 99.71
CA GLU A 224 -31.12 -2.21 100.74
C GLU A 224 -30.64 -2.87 102.05
N LYS A 225 -29.42 -2.55 102.50
CA LYS A 225 -29.04 -2.52 103.91
C LYS A 225 -27.60 -2.01 104.11
N GLN A 226 -27.56 -1.00 104.99
CA GLN A 226 -26.43 -0.37 105.69
C GLN A 226 -25.78 0.83 104.98
#